data_AF-A0A9E2RUE6-F1
#
_entry.id   AF-A0A9E2RUE6-F1
#
_cell.length_a   1.000
_cell.length_b   1.000
_cell.length_c   1.000
_cell.angle_alpha   90.00
_cell.angle_beta   90.00
_cell.angle_gamma   90.00
#
_symmetry.space_group_name_H-M   'P 1'
#
loop_
_entity.id
_entity.type
_entity.pdbx_description
1 polymer ?
#
loop_
_entity_poly.entity_id
_entity_poly.type
_entity_poly.pdbx_seq_one_letter_code
_entity_poly.pdbx_strand_id
1 'polypeptide(L)'
;GIKAKTINDTDFAALRAVFKWGKQRGWLPSNPAEGARIEGRGKTVTREKYFLEDERASILKAALAVQATERENAKTTAAKRWVPCYSPAFAR
;
A
#
# COMPACT_ATOMS: atom_id res chain seq x y z
N GLY A 1 -17.29 -6.69 -5.12
CA GLY A 1 -17.37 -5.79 -6.28
C GLY A 1 -15.98 -5.46 -6.80
N ILE A 2 -15.84 -5.23 -8.11
CA ILE A 2 -14.56 -4.86 -8.75
C ILE A 2 -14.12 -3.49 -8.20
N LYS A 3 -12.84 -3.34 -7.87
CA LYS A 3 -12.29 -2.08 -7.33
C LYS A 3 -12.25 -1.05 -8.45
N ALA A 4 -12.68 0.19 -8.18
CA ALA A 4 -12.60 1.31 -9.14
C ALA A 4 -11.18 1.52 -9.69
N LYS A 5 -10.14 1.24 -8.88
CA LYS A 5 -8.74 1.24 -9.35
C LYS A 5 -8.53 0.27 -10.51
N THR A 6 -8.99 -0.98 -10.38
CA THR A 6 -8.86 -2.00 -11.42
C THR A 6 -9.59 -1.57 -12.70
N ILE A 7 -10.78 -1.00 -12.57
CA ILE A 7 -11.54 -0.53 -13.74
C ILE A 7 -10.81 0.62 -14.45
N ASN A 8 -10.28 1.57 -13.68
CA ASN A 8 -9.56 2.72 -14.21
C ASN A 8 -8.21 2.37 -14.86
N ASP A 9 -7.48 1.45 -14.26
CA ASP A 9 -6.11 1.12 -14.67
C ASP A 9 -6.10 0.05 -15.78
N THR A 10 -7.02 -0.92 -15.75
CA THR A 10 -7.07 -2.03 -16.71
C THR A 10 -8.12 -1.80 -17.79
N ASP A 11 -9.39 -1.67 -17.42
CA ASP A 11 -10.50 -1.67 -18.39
C ASP A 11 -10.51 -0.38 -19.22
N PHE A 12 -10.40 0.79 -18.57
CA PHE A 12 -10.32 2.06 -19.27
C PHE A 12 -9.03 2.21 -20.09
N ALA A 13 -7.93 1.57 -19.68
CA ALA A 13 -6.71 1.58 -20.48
C ALA A 13 -6.89 0.78 -21.79
N ALA A 14 -7.50 -0.40 -21.70
CA ALA A 14 -7.83 -1.21 -22.89
C ALA A 14 -8.80 -0.46 -23.82
N LEU A 15 -9.86 0.13 -23.28
CA LEU A 15 -10.83 0.90 -24.08
C LEU A 15 -10.18 2.09 -24.79
N ARG A 16 -9.33 2.86 -24.09
CA ARG A 16 -8.61 3.98 -24.71
C ARG A 16 -7.70 3.52 -25.85
N ALA A 17 -7.05 2.36 -25.71
CA ALA A 17 -6.20 1.81 -26.77
C ALA A 17 -7.02 1.42 -28.01
N VAL A 18 -8.14 0.73 -27.83
CA VAL A 18 -9.03 0.31 -28.92
C VAL A 18 -9.62 1.52 -29.64
N PHE A 19 -10.15 2.50 -28.91
CA PHE A 19 -10.71 3.71 -29.51
C PHE A 19 -9.65 4.61 -30.16
N LYS A 20 -8.42 4.66 -29.61
CA LYS A 20 -7.31 5.36 -30.24
C LYS A 20 -6.96 4.74 -31.59
N TRP A 21 -6.95 3.41 -31.67
CA TRP A 21 -6.76 2.71 -32.94
C TRP A 21 -7.91 2.99 -33.92
N GLY A 22 -9.16 2.95 -33.46
CA GLY A 22 -10.32 3.31 -34.28
C GLY A 22 -10.25 4.75 -34.82
N LYS A 23 -9.80 5.71 -34.00
CA LYS A 23 -9.56 7.10 -34.41
C LYS A 23 -8.48 7.21 -35.47
N GLN A 24 -7.35 6.51 -35.31
CA GLN A 24 -6.27 6.48 -36.31
C GLN A 24 -6.73 5.92 -37.65
N ARG A 25 -7.68 4.98 -37.63
CA ARG A 25 -8.27 4.39 -38.83
C ARG A 25 -9.40 5.22 -39.44
N GLY A 26 -9.76 6.34 -38.82
CA GLY A 26 -10.82 7.24 -39.27
C GLY A 26 -12.24 6.75 -38.98
N TRP A 27 -12.41 5.70 -38.17
CA TRP A 27 -13.73 5.15 -37.81
C TRP A 27 -14.45 6.01 -36.77
N LEU A 28 -13.69 6.71 -35.94
CA LEU A 28 -14.22 7.66 -34.97
C LEU A 28 -13.52 9.01 -35.11
N PRO A 29 -14.26 10.13 -34.99
CA PRO A 29 -13.67 11.47 -34.99
C PRO A 29 -12.83 11.74 -33.72
N SER A 30 -13.20 11.13 -32.59
CA SER A 30 -12.54 11.31 -31.29
C SER A 30 -12.57 10.03 -30.45
N ASN A 31 -11.81 9.99 -29.36
CA ASN A 31 -11.78 8.84 -28.46
C ASN A 31 -12.80 9.06 -27.32
N PRO A 32 -13.92 8.32 -27.25
CA PRO A 32 -14.93 8.51 -26.21
C PRO A 32 -14.47 8.07 -24.81
N ALA A 33 -13.39 7.29 -24.70
CA ALA A 33 -12.79 6.92 -23.41
C ALA A 33 -11.73 7.92 -22.92
N GLU A 34 -11.51 9.01 -23.67
CA GLU A 34 -10.63 10.11 -23.29
C GLU A 34 -11.26 10.88 -22.13
N GLY A 35 -10.54 11.02 -21.01
CA GLY A 35 -11.06 11.64 -19.79
C GLY A 35 -12.02 10.80 -18.95
N ALA A 36 -12.55 9.68 -19.48
CA ALA A 36 -13.46 8.80 -18.74
C ALA A 36 -12.73 8.12 -17.56
N ARG A 37 -13.23 8.32 -16.34
CA ARG A 37 -12.70 7.74 -15.10
C ARG A 37 -13.84 7.55 -14.11
N ILE A 38 -13.84 6.41 -13.41
CA ILE A 38 -14.74 6.20 -12.28
C ILE A 38 -14.08 6.75 -11.02
N GLU A 39 -14.76 7.63 -10.31
CA GLU A 39 -14.32 8.04 -8.99
C GLU A 39 -14.35 6.84 -8.05
N GLY A 40 -13.16 6.41 -7.61
CA GLY A 40 -13.09 5.42 -6.56
C GLY A 40 -13.47 6.05 -5.23
N ARG A 41 -14.18 5.31 -4.38
CA ARG A 41 -14.21 5.63 -2.94
C ARG A 41 -12.75 5.64 -2.47
N GLY A 42 -12.18 6.83 -2.33
CA GLY A 42 -10.83 7.01 -1.85
C GLY A 42 -10.69 6.24 -0.55
N LYS A 43 -9.65 5.42 -0.43
CA LYS A 43 -9.31 4.89 0.89
C LYS A 43 -8.93 6.10 1.72
N THR A 44 -9.67 6.38 2.79
CA THR A 44 -9.20 7.30 3.82
C THR A 44 -7.85 6.75 4.28
N VAL A 45 -6.78 7.45 3.91
CA VAL A 45 -5.44 7.13 4.40
C VAL A 45 -5.42 7.66 5.82
N THR A 46 -5.84 6.82 6.76
CA THR A 46 -5.88 7.19 8.18
C THR A 46 -4.47 7.26 8.78
N ARG A 47 -3.47 6.71 8.08
CA ARG A 47 -2.10 6.58 8.57
C ARG A 47 -1.06 6.71 7.46
N GLU A 48 0.05 7.36 7.76
CA GLU A 48 1.21 7.42 6.89
C GLU A 48 1.83 6.04 6.68
N LYS A 49 2.41 5.81 5.49
CA LYS A 49 3.03 4.52 5.14
C LYS A 49 4.34 4.26 5.89
N TYR A 50 4.92 5.31 6.45
CA TYR A 50 6.22 5.30 7.10
C TYR A 50 6.06 5.62 8.58
N PHE A 51 6.97 5.08 9.40
CA PHE A 51 7.08 5.48 10.80
C PHE A 51 7.73 6.86 10.88
N LEU A 52 7.24 7.69 11.79
CA LEU A 52 7.89 8.96 12.15
C LEU A 52 9.21 8.69 12.88
N GLU A 53 10.10 9.68 12.92
CA GLU A 53 11.43 9.51 13.50
C GLU A 53 11.37 9.14 14.99
N ASP A 54 10.44 9.74 15.75
CA ASP A 54 10.21 9.43 17.16
C ASP A 54 9.72 7.98 17.37
N GLU A 55 8.86 7.49 16.46
CA GLU A 55 8.36 6.12 16.49
C GLU A 55 9.48 5.13 16.17
N ARG A 56 10.32 5.43 15.18
CA ARG A 56 11.50 4.61 14.85
C ARG A 56 12.44 4.51 16.04
N ALA A 57 12.78 5.63 16.66
CA ALA A 57 13.64 5.66 17.82
C ALA A 57 13.05 4.85 18.98
N SER A 58 11.74 4.94 19.20
CA SER A 58 11.03 4.20 20.25
C SER A 58 11.01 2.69 19.98
N ILE A 59 10.71 2.26 18.75
CA ILE A 59 10.72 0.85 18.35
C ILE A 59 12.14 0.26 18.45
N LEU A 60 13.15 0.99 17.99
CA LEU A 60 14.55 0.55 18.06
C LEU A 60 15.03 0.42 19.50
N LYS A 61 14.70 1.38 20.38
CA LYS A 61 15.00 1.29 21.81
C LYS A 61 14.31 0.09 22.46
N ALA A 62 13.03 -0.14 22.15
CA ALA A 62 12.28 -1.29 22.66
C ALA A 62 12.86 -2.62 22.19
N ALA A 63 13.29 -2.71 20.92
CA ALA A 63 13.96 -3.90 20.38
C ALA A 63 15.28 -4.19 21.09
N LEU A 64 16.09 -3.16 21.35
CA LEU A 64 17.38 -3.30 22.04
C LEU A 64 17.23 -3.60 23.53
N ALA A 65 16.13 -3.18 24.14
CA ALA A 65 15.84 -3.40 25.56
C ALA A 65 15.33 -4.81 25.87
N VAL A 66 15.20 -5.72 24.89
CA VAL A 66 14.77 -7.11 25.17
C VAL A 66 15.89 -7.89 25.87
N GLN A 67 15.70 -8.19 27.16
CA GLN A 67 16.59 -9.09 27.90
C GLN A 67 16.14 -10.55 27.80
N ALA A 68 17.12 -11.46 27.77
CA ALA A 68 16.86 -12.89 27.94
C ALA A 68 16.50 -13.17 29.40
N THR A 69 15.42 -13.91 29.63
CA THR A 69 15.16 -14.52 30.94
C THR A 69 16.01 -15.79 31.08
N GLU A 70 16.46 -16.16 32.28
CA GLU A 70 17.31 -17.35 32.54
C GLU A 70 16.75 -18.67 31.97
N ARG A 71 15.43 -18.75 31.74
CA ARG A 71 14.75 -19.93 31.19
C ARG A 71 14.61 -19.92 29.66
N GLU A 72 15.09 -18.89 28.96
CA GLU A 72 14.88 -18.73 27.52
C GLU A 72 16.10 -19.06 26.69
N ASN A 73 15.89 -19.86 25.65
CA ASN A 73 16.91 -20.16 24.66
C ASN A 73 17.29 -18.88 23.89
N ALA A 74 18.58 -18.73 23.55
CA ALA A 74 19.09 -17.57 22.80
C ALA A 74 18.33 -17.31 21.49
N LYS A 75 17.85 -18.38 20.84
CA LYS A 75 17.01 -18.27 19.63
C LYS A 75 15.66 -17.59 19.89
N THR A 76 15.04 -17.86 21.03
CA THR A 76 13.74 -17.28 21.42
C THR A 76 13.90 -15.81 21.79
N THR A 77 14.98 -15.46 22.50
CA THR A 77 15.29 -14.06 22.83
C THR A 77 15.55 -13.23 21.58
N ALA A 78 16.29 -13.79 20.60
CA ALA A 78 16.54 -13.13 19.33
C ALA A 78 15.25 -12.90 18.52
N ALA A 79 14.27 -13.80 18.59
CA ALA A 79 12.96 -13.61 17.95
C ALA A 79 12.16 -12.48 18.63
N LYS A 80 12.16 -12.43 19.96
CA LYS A 80 11.46 -11.38 20.74
C LYS A 80 11.94 -9.96 20.44
N ARG A 81 13.23 -9.81 20.13
CA ARG A 81 13.85 -8.53 19.73
C ARG A 81 13.14 -7.86 18.53
N TRP A 82 12.55 -8.62 17.63
CA TRP A 82 11.89 -8.09 16.43
C TRP A 82 10.37 -7.88 16.59
N VAL A 83 9.79 -8.32 17.70
CA VAL A 83 8.35 -8.18 18.00
C VAL A 83 7.89 -6.72 18.08
N PRO A 84 8.66 -5.75 18.63
CA PRO A 84 8.26 -4.35 18.69
C PRO A 84 7.89 -3.74 17.33
N CYS A 85 8.48 -4.20 16.23
CA CYS A 85 8.18 -3.72 14.87
C CYS A 85 6.78 -4.13 14.37
N TYR A 86 6.17 -5.15 14.98
CA TYR A 86 4.85 -5.66 14.60
C TYR A 86 3.78 -5.38 15.66
N SER A 87 4.18 -4.80 16.80
CA SER A 87 3.27 -4.57 17.91
C SER A 87 2.37 -3.35 17.66
N PRO A 88 1.04 -3.48 17.82
CA PRO A 88 0.13 -2.35 17.72
C PRO A 88 0.36 -1.29 18.81
N ALA A 89 1.09 -1.62 19.89
CA ALA A 89 1.43 -0.67 20.94
C ALA A 89 2.35 0.50 20.45
N PHE A 90 3.05 0.30 19.35
CA PHE A 90 3.85 1.35 18.68
C PHE A 90 3.18 1.88 17.40
N ALA A 91 1.97 1.40 17.08
CA ALA A 91 1.17 1.90 15.98
C ALA A 91 0.15 2.91 16.55
N ARG A 92 0.50 4.20 16.50
CA ARG A 92 -0.52 5.26 16.60
C ARG A 92 -1.40 5.27 15.35
#